data_AF-A0AAU3F1P5-F1
#
_entry.id   AF-A0AAU3F1P5-F1
#
_cell.length_a   1.000
_cell.length_b   1.000
_cell.length_c   1.000
_cell.angle_alpha   90.00
_cell.angle_beta   90.00
_cell.angle_gamma   90.00
#
_symmetry.space_group_name_H-M   'P 1'
#
loop_
_entity.id
_entity.type
_entity.pdbx_description
1 polymer ?
#
loop_
_entity_poly.entity_id
_entity_poly.type
_entity_poly.pdbx_seq_one_letter_code
_entity_poly.pdbx_strand_id
1 'polypeptide(L)'
;MLDRYQRVKLAEAVAAAQGWADLMRRLGLKASGGQRRVLQEKVAEHGLDTGHFKQRSPWRKYPDEAIAEAVASSTTLREVADKLGATPATGTLSHIRRRIAAAGIDISHFPGMSRKQIDLPFTTEDLRCAAASSDSIRGVARALGVPDDDSRSRAALGRMLRERAIDTSHFRNSRVTIRDEALRSAVTQATSYAEVMRILGLAVNDTNHRRVRRKGAQLDLDTAHFKRRPWGSVRVQVTEPVGPTTLVVLPPGSPRTNRRRLHRALEEIGVPYRCAFCGNSGEWRGQPITLQIDHINGDWLDNRPENLRYLCPNCHALTDTWCRNRRGPLGTVAQAPSGGL
;
A
#
# COMPACT_ATOMS: atom_id res chain seq x y z
N MET A 1 -29.44 -2.83 -4.22
CA MET A 1 -27.97 -2.87 -4.39
C MET A 1 -27.67 -4.03 -5.34
N LEU A 2 -27.60 -3.80 -6.65
CA LEU A 2 -27.33 -4.89 -7.60
C LEU A 2 -25.91 -5.41 -7.38
N ASP A 3 -25.80 -6.70 -7.06
CA ASP A 3 -24.52 -7.37 -6.89
C ASP A 3 -23.74 -7.30 -8.21
N ARG A 4 -22.61 -6.59 -8.14
CA ARG A 4 -21.73 -6.29 -9.28
C ARG A 4 -21.03 -7.52 -9.86
N TYR A 5 -21.14 -8.67 -9.17
CA TYR A 5 -20.62 -9.96 -9.61
C TYR A 5 -21.71 -10.89 -10.17
N GLN A 6 -22.94 -10.42 -10.33
CA GLN A 6 -23.98 -11.21 -11.00
C GLN A 6 -23.53 -11.62 -12.40
N ARG A 7 -23.68 -12.91 -12.72
CA ARG A 7 -23.25 -13.52 -13.98
C ARG A 7 -23.62 -12.70 -15.23
N VAL A 8 -24.84 -12.17 -15.28
CA VAL A 8 -25.35 -11.39 -16.43
C VAL A 8 -24.55 -10.09 -16.62
N LYS A 9 -24.38 -9.31 -15.55
CA LYS A 9 -23.61 -8.05 -15.59
C LYS A 9 -22.13 -8.29 -15.83
N LEU A 10 -21.59 -9.37 -15.24
CA LEU A 10 -20.19 -9.72 -15.42
C LEU A 10 -19.92 -10.20 -16.85
N ALA A 11 -20.83 -10.97 -17.46
CA ALA A 11 -20.74 -11.40 -18.85
C ALA A 11 -20.75 -10.21 -19.82
N GLU A 12 -21.66 -9.25 -19.62
CA GLU A 12 -21.74 -8.04 -20.43
C GLU A 12 -20.46 -7.19 -20.30
N ALA A 13 -19.98 -7.01 -19.06
CA ALA A 13 -18.76 -6.27 -18.80
C ALA A 13 -17.51 -6.96 -19.38
N VAL A 14 -17.46 -8.30 -19.34
CA VAL A 14 -16.39 -9.11 -19.93
C VAL A 14 -16.43 -9.02 -21.46
N ALA A 15 -17.59 -9.16 -22.10
CA ALA A 15 -17.71 -9.05 -23.56
C ALA A 15 -17.24 -7.68 -24.07
N ALA A 16 -17.55 -6.60 -23.35
CA ALA A 16 -17.17 -5.23 -23.71
C ALA A 16 -15.72 -4.85 -23.32
N ALA A 17 -15.08 -5.61 -22.43
CA ALA A 17 -13.74 -5.29 -21.93
C ALA A 17 -12.64 -5.78 -22.88
N GLN A 18 -11.60 -4.96 -23.03
CA GLN A 18 -10.41 -5.30 -23.82
C GLN A 18 -9.27 -5.89 -22.96
N GLY A 19 -9.49 -6.05 -21.65
CA GLY A 19 -8.52 -6.60 -20.70
C GLY A 19 -8.94 -6.39 -19.23
N TRP A 20 -8.22 -7.03 -18.31
CA TRP A 20 -8.54 -7.01 -16.87
C TRP A 20 -8.59 -5.61 -16.24
N ALA A 21 -7.71 -4.70 -16.67
CA ALA A 21 -7.72 -3.31 -16.19
C ALA A 21 -8.95 -2.54 -16.71
N ASP A 22 -9.40 -2.84 -17.92
CA ASP A 22 -10.58 -2.23 -18.51
C ASP A 22 -11.87 -2.75 -17.87
N LEU A 23 -11.92 -4.06 -17.63
CA LEU A 23 -13.01 -4.71 -16.90
C LEU A 23 -13.18 -4.11 -15.50
N MET A 24 -12.07 -3.92 -14.76
CA MET A 24 -12.12 -3.28 -13.43
C MET A 24 -12.67 -1.85 -13.50
N ARG A 25 -12.25 -1.04 -14.48
CA ARG A 25 -12.79 0.34 -14.65
C ARG A 25 -14.28 0.34 -14.95
N ARG A 26 -14.74 -0.56 -15.84
CA ARG A 26 -16.17 -0.71 -16.20
C ARG A 26 -17.03 -1.14 -15.02
N LEU A 27 -16.49 -1.96 -14.12
CA LEU A 27 -17.16 -2.38 -12.88
C LEU A 27 -17.02 -1.38 -11.72
N GLY A 28 -16.42 -0.21 -11.96
CA GLY A 28 -16.18 0.81 -10.92
C GLY A 28 -15.22 0.35 -9.82
N LEU A 29 -14.34 -0.61 -10.12
CA LEU A 29 -13.35 -1.13 -9.19
C LEU A 29 -12.04 -0.33 -9.27
N LYS A 30 -11.40 -0.13 -8.12
CA LYS A 30 -10.07 0.48 -8.06
C LYS A 30 -9.05 -0.51 -8.65
N ALA A 31 -8.08 0.01 -9.40
CA ALA A 31 -7.01 -0.83 -9.94
C ALA A 31 -6.12 -1.34 -8.79
N SER A 32 -6.33 -2.59 -8.36
CA SER A 32 -5.52 -3.25 -7.32
C SER A 32 -5.32 -4.74 -7.64
N GLY A 33 -4.14 -5.27 -7.28
CA GLY A 33 -3.81 -6.69 -7.55
C GLY A 33 -4.73 -7.67 -6.82
N GLY A 34 -5.18 -7.31 -5.61
CA GLY A 34 -6.13 -8.12 -4.84
C GLY A 34 -7.52 -8.17 -5.47
N GLN A 35 -8.08 -7.02 -5.89
CA GLN A 35 -9.39 -7.00 -6.55
C GLN A 35 -9.35 -7.66 -7.92
N ARG A 36 -8.23 -7.53 -8.65
CA ARG A 36 -8.02 -8.29 -9.90
C ARG A 36 -8.11 -9.79 -9.67
N ARG A 37 -7.50 -10.30 -8.59
CA ARG A 37 -7.53 -11.74 -8.28
C ARG A 37 -8.95 -12.22 -7.95
N VAL A 38 -9.68 -11.49 -7.10
CA VAL A 38 -11.08 -11.81 -6.77
C VAL A 38 -11.96 -11.81 -8.03
N LEU A 39 -11.74 -10.85 -8.92
CA LEU A 39 -12.46 -10.76 -10.20
C LEU A 39 -12.12 -11.93 -11.13
N GLN A 40 -10.86 -12.37 -11.17
CA GLN A 40 -10.43 -13.56 -11.92
C GLN A 40 -11.09 -14.84 -11.38
N GLU A 41 -11.14 -15.00 -10.07
CA GLU A 41 -11.82 -16.12 -9.40
C GLU A 41 -13.33 -16.13 -9.76
N LYS A 42 -14.00 -14.97 -9.73
CA LYS A 42 -15.43 -14.85 -10.07
C LYS A 42 -15.73 -15.08 -11.56
N VAL A 43 -14.88 -14.61 -12.46
CA VAL A 43 -15.01 -14.86 -13.90
C VAL A 43 -14.84 -16.35 -14.21
N ALA A 44 -13.89 -17.01 -13.55
CA ALA A 44 -13.68 -18.46 -13.68
C ALA A 44 -14.84 -19.28 -13.10
N GLU A 45 -15.36 -18.90 -11.93
CA GLU A 45 -16.54 -19.51 -11.29
C GLU A 45 -17.78 -19.44 -12.19
N HIS A 46 -17.93 -18.36 -12.96
CA HIS A 46 -19.04 -18.18 -13.90
C HIS A 46 -18.79 -18.73 -15.31
N GLY A 47 -17.61 -19.33 -15.56
CA GLY A 47 -17.25 -19.94 -16.85
C GLY A 47 -17.26 -18.95 -18.02
N LEU A 48 -16.93 -17.67 -17.77
CA LEU A 48 -16.95 -16.63 -18.80
C LEU A 48 -15.63 -16.63 -19.59
N ASP A 49 -15.73 -16.62 -20.91
CA ASP A 49 -14.56 -16.56 -21.78
C ASP A 49 -13.87 -15.18 -21.70
N THR A 50 -12.55 -15.21 -21.51
CA THR A 50 -11.69 -14.03 -21.48
C THR A 50 -10.54 -14.14 -22.48
N GLY A 51 -10.61 -15.07 -23.44
CA GLY A 51 -9.60 -15.26 -24.48
C GLY A 51 -9.37 -14.02 -25.35
N HIS A 52 -10.41 -13.21 -25.57
CA HIS A 52 -10.34 -11.94 -26.32
C HIS A 52 -9.67 -10.80 -25.56
N PHE A 53 -9.41 -10.95 -24.25
CA PHE A 53 -8.70 -9.92 -23.50
C PHE A 53 -7.30 -9.80 -24.07
N LYS A 54 -6.98 -8.61 -24.62
CA LYS A 54 -5.64 -8.30 -25.08
C LYS A 54 -4.70 -8.46 -23.90
N GLN A 55 -3.98 -9.59 -23.90
CA GLN A 55 -2.84 -9.83 -23.04
C GLN A 55 -1.76 -8.84 -23.43
N ARG A 56 -1.88 -7.59 -23.00
CA ARG A 56 -0.76 -6.65 -22.90
C ARG A 56 0.12 -7.09 -21.74
N SER A 57 0.49 -8.37 -21.69
CA SER A 57 1.62 -8.74 -20.87
C SER A 57 2.81 -8.02 -21.51
N PRO A 58 3.52 -7.15 -20.78
CA PRO A 58 4.72 -6.50 -21.29
C PRO A 58 5.81 -7.50 -21.74
N TRP A 59 5.56 -8.81 -21.57
CA TRP A 59 6.51 -9.91 -21.66
C TRP A 59 6.25 -10.91 -22.80
N ARG A 60 5.22 -10.68 -23.65
CA ARG A 60 5.29 -11.15 -25.06
C ARG A 60 6.44 -10.48 -25.81
N LYS A 61 7.02 -9.42 -25.22
CA LYS A 61 8.21 -8.70 -25.70
C LYS A 61 9.46 -9.59 -25.80
N TYR A 62 9.54 -10.70 -25.05
CA TYR A 62 10.68 -11.63 -25.11
C TYR A 62 10.18 -13.07 -25.32
N PRO A 63 10.13 -13.57 -26.56
CA PRO A 63 9.93 -15.00 -26.80
C PRO A 63 11.05 -15.81 -26.13
N ASP A 64 10.80 -17.09 -25.81
CA ASP A 64 11.84 -17.95 -25.20
C ASP A 64 13.09 -18.04 -26.10
N GLU A 65 12.91 -17.94 -27.41
CA GLU A 65 13.98 -17.83 -28.41
C GLU A 65 14.89 -16.61 -28.19
N ALA A 66 14.30 -15.43 -27.99
CA ALA A 66 15.07 -14.21 -27.71
C ALA A 66 15.80 -14.28 -26.37
N ILE A 67 15.23 -14.99 -25.38
CA ILE A 67 15.90 -15.23 -24.10
C ILE A 67 17.08 -16.19 -24.30
N ALA A 68 16.93 -17.24 -25.11
CA ALA A 68 17.99 -18.18 -25.42
C ALA A 68 19.16 -17.50 -26.16
N GLU A 69 18.88 -16.65 -27.14
CA GLU A 69 19.89 -15.86 -27.87
C GLU A 69 20.64 -14.88 -26.95
N ALA A 70 19.90 -14.16 -26.10
CA ALA A 70 20.49 -13.27 -25.10
C ALA A 70 21.36 -14.04 -24.10
N VAL A 71 20.93 -15.24 -23.69
CA VAL A 71 21.70 -16.11 -22.78
C VAL A 71 22.97 -16.65 -23.45
N ALA A 72 22.89 -17.11 -24.69
CA ALA A 72 24.04 -17.66 -25.42
C ALA A 72 25.17 -16.63 -25.58
N SER A 73 24.81 -15.36 -25.78
CA SER A 73 25.77 -14.28 -25.99
C SER A 73 26.19 -13.54 -24.71
N SER A 74 25.61 -13.87 -23.55
CA SER A 74 25.86 -13.19 -22.28
C SER A 74 26.57 -14.08 -21.26
N THR A 75 27.18 -13.44 -20.27
CA THR A 75 27.83 -14.12 -19.15
C THR A 75 27.09 -13.88 -17.83
N THR A 76 26.19 -12.89 -17.76
CA THR A 76 25.41 -12.58 -16.57
C THR A 76 23.93 -12.35 -16.86
N LEU A 77 23.04 -12.65 -15.90
CA LEU A 77 21.60 -12.34 -16.02
C LEU A 77 21.32 -10.85 -16.17
N ARG A 78 22.25 -10.00 -15.70
CA ARG A 78 22.18 -8.55 -15.87
C ARG A 78 22.36 -8.18 -17.33
N GLU A 79 23.40 -8.70 -17.98
CA GLU A 79 23.60 -8.53 -19.43
C GLU A 79 22.44 -9.10 -20.24
N VAL A 80 21.88 -10.24 -19.83
CA VAL A 80 20.67 -10.79 -20.47
C VAL A 80 19.52 -9.79 -20.37
N ALA A 81 19.29 -9.20 -19.20
CA ALA A 81 18.25 -8.17 -19.06
C ALA A 81 18.55 -6.93 -19.91
N ASP A 82 19.80 -6.46 -19.95
CA ASP A 82 20.22 -5.30 -20.73
C ASP A 82 20.06 -5.53 -22.24
N LYS A 83 20.41 -6.73 -22.76
CA LYS A 83 20.22 -7.10 -24.18
C LYS A 83 18.77 -7.30 -24.56
N LEU A 84 17.96 -7.77 -23.63
CA LEU A 84 16.51 -7.75 -23.80
C LEU A 84 15.96 -6.31 -23.69
N GLY A 85 16.77 -5.29 -23.39
CA GLY A 85 16.28 -3.91 -23.22
C GLY A 85 15.32 -3.79 -22.04
N ALA A 86 15.57 -4.58 -20.99
CA ALA A 86 14.85 -4.58 -19.74
C ALA A 86 15.74 -4.02 -18.63
N THR A 87 15.18 -3.19 -17.74
CA THR A 87 15.96 -2.66 -16.60
C THR A 87 16.35 -3.81 -15.65
N PRO A 88 17.63 -3.96 -15.29
CA PRO A 88 18.12 -5.06 -14.45
C PRO A 88 17.80 -4.83 -12.97
N ALA A 89 16.51 -4.91 -12.64
CA ALA A 89 15.99 -4.91 -11.28
C ALA A 89 15.84 -6.34 -10.73
N THR A 90 15.89 -6.50 -9.40
CA THR A 90 15.82 -7.82 -8.73
C THR A 90 14.60 -8.64 -9.16
N GLY A 91 13.46 -8.00 -9.39
CA GLY A 91 12.24 -8.66 -9.88
C GLY A 91 12.37 -9.17 -11.32
N THR A 92 12.92 -8.35 -12.22
CA THR A 92 13.17 -8.69 -13.63
C THR A 92 14.13 -9.87 -13.73
N LEU A 93 15.26 -9.81 -13.01
CA LEU A 93 16.26 -10.88 -12.99
C LEU A 93 15.69 -12.20 -12.45
N SER A 94 14.87 -12.12 -11.40
CA SER A 94 14.19 -13.30 -10.82
C SER A 94 13.18 -13.93 -11.78
N HIS A 95 12.50 -13.12 -12.60
CA HIS A 95 11.54 -13.57 -13.59
C HIS A 95 12.24 -14.25 -14.79
N ILE A 96 13.28 -13.60 -15.35
CA ILE A 96 14.10 -14.16 -16.42
C ILE A 96 14.69 -15.50 -15.99
N ARG A 97 15.25 -15.58 -14.77
CA ARG A 97 15.79 -16.84 -14.22
C ARG A 97 14.75 -17.97 -14.18
N ARG A 98 13.51 -17.66 -13.81
CA ARG A 98 12.43 -18.66 -13.77
C ARG A 98 12.05 -19.15 -15.17
N ARG A 99 12.09 -18.27 -16.17
CA ARG A 99 11.82 -18.63 -17.57
C ARG A 99 12.93 -19.48 -18.18
N ILE A 100 14.18 -19.11 -17.96
CA ILE A 100 15.34 -19.92 -18.36
C ILE A 100 15.20 -21.36 -17.82
N ALA A 101 14.87 -21.49 -16.53
CA ALA A 101 14.65 -22.80 -15.92
C ALA A 101 13.43 -23.54 -16.50
N ALA A 102 12.32 -22.85 -16.78
CA ALA A 102 11.12 -23.46 -17.36
C ALA A 102 11.29 -23.86 -18.84
N ALA A 103 12.09 -23.12 -19.59
CA ALA A 103 12.40 -23.37 -21.00
C ALA A 103 13.58 -24.35 -21.18
N GLY A 104 14.24 -24.77 -20.09
CA GLY A 104 15.37 -25.68 -20.14
C GLY A 104 16.62 -25.09 -20.80
N ILE A 105 16.76 -23.77 -20.83
CA ILE A 105 17.90 -23.08 -21.46
C ILE A 105 19.14 -23.26 -20.57
N ASP A 106 20.24 -23.75 -21.14
CA ASP A 106 21.49 -23.91 -20.40
C ASP A 106 22.13 -22.55 -20.08
N ILE A 107 22.51 -22.39 -18.82
CA ILE A 107 23.17 -21.20 -18.25
C ILE A 107 24.41 -21.61 -17.44
N SER A 108 24.91 -22.83 -17.64
CA SER A 108 26.08 -23.36 -16.95
C SER A 108 27.35 -22.52 -17.16
N HIS A 109 27.45 -21.81 -18.29
CA HIS A 109 28.56 -20.91 -18.64
C HIS A 109 28.56 -19.58 -17.87
N PHE A 110 27.48 -19.22 -17.16
CA PHE A 110 27.42 -17.96 -16.41
C PHE A 110 28.34 -18.01 -15.16
N PRO A 111 29.33 -17.10 -15.02
CA PRO A 111 30.22 -17.06 -13.88
C PRO A 111 29.44 -16.72 -12.62
N GLY A 112 29.28 -17.70 -11.72
CA GLY A 112 28.48 -17.53 -10.51
C GLY A 112 27.31 -18.48 -10.36
N MET A 113 26.77 -19.01 -11.45
CA MET A 113 25.67 -19.98 -11.41
C MET A 113 26.17 -21.39 -11.15
N SER A 114 27.31 -21.74 -11.77
CA SER A 114 28.07 -22.96 -11.49
C SER A 114 29.19 -22.70 -10.47
N ARG A 115 28.97 -21.81 -9.49
CA ARG A 115 29.92 -21.67 -8.37
C ARG A 115 29.90 -22.99 -7.61
N LYS A 116 30.99 -23.77 -7.71
CA LYS A 116 31.24 -24.90 -6.81
C LYS A 116 30.89 -24.44 -5.41
N GLN A 117 29.91 -25.12 -4.81
CA GLN A 117 29.55 -24.89 -3.44
C GLN A 117 30.83 -24.97 -2.62
N ILE A 118 31.06 -24.01 -1.72
CA ILE A 118 32.18 -24.13 -0.77
C ILE A 118 31.88 -25.40 0.02
N ASP A 119 32.66 -26.45 -0.23
CA ASP A 119 32.68 -27.66 0.55
C ASP A 119 33.79 -27.46 1.56
N LEU A 120 33.41 -27.24 2.81
CA LEU A 120 34.37 -27.06 3.87
C LEU A 120 34.86 -28.46 4.28
N PRO A 121 36.17 -28.65 4.50
CA PRO A 121 36.76 -29.97 4.74
C PRO A 121 36.53 -30.46 6.17
N PHE A 122 35.28 -30.39 6.65
CA PHE A 122 34.90 -30.84 7.99
C PHE A 122 34.21 -32.20 7.91
N THR A 123 34.63 -33.13 8.76
CA THR A 123 33.97 -34.42 8.90
C THR A 123 32.61 -34.23 9.58
N THR A 124 31.75 -35.25 9.51
CA THR A 124 30.45 -35.21 10.20
C THR A 124 30.63 -35.12 11.71
N GLU A 125 31.72 -35.70 12.23
CA GLU A 125 32.02 -35.69 13.65
C GLU A 125 32.47 -34.31 14.13
N ASP A 126 33.36 -33.65 13.37
CA ASP A 126 33.78 -32.26 13.67
C ASP A 126 32.57 -31.32 13.75
N LEU A 127 31.64 -31.45 12.81
CA LEU A 127 30.40 -30.66 12.78
C LEU A 127 29.47 -30.98 13.96
N ARG A 128 29.40 -32.23 14.42
CA ARG A 128 28.61 -32.61 15.60
C ARG A 128 29.21 -32.05 16.88
N CYS A 129 30.51 -32.22 17.10
CA CYS A 129 31.21 -31.67 18.26
C CYS A 129 31.08 -30.13 18.31
N ALA A 130 31.26 -29.46 17.17
CA ALA A 130 31.12 -28.02 17.06
C ALA A 130 29.66 -27.56 17.28
N ALA A 131 28.67 -28.30 16.76
CA ALA A 131 27.25 -27.99 16.98
C ALA A 131 26.83 -28.22 18.44
N ALA A 132 27.30 -29.30 19.08
CA ALA A 132 26.98 -29.61 20.47
C ALA A 132 27.57 -28.58 21.46
N SER A 133 28.77 -28.07 21.17
CA SER A 133 29.44 -27.06 22.00
C SER A 133 29.01 -25.62 21.71
N SER A 134 28.14 -25.40 20.73
CA SER A 134 27.73 -24.07 20.26
C SER A 134 26.23 -23.84 20.39
N ASP A 135 25.84 -22.56 20.46
CA ASP A 135 24.44 -22.12 20.53
C ASP A 135 23.99 -21.35 19.28
N SER A 136 24.82 -21.31 18.24
CA SER A 136 24.57 -20.60 16.98
C SER A 136 25.53 -21.04 15.86
N ILE A 137 25.15 -20.79 14.60
CA ILE A 137 26.03 -21.06 13.43
C ILE A 137 27.34 -20.26 13.52
N ARG A 138 27.35 -19.07 14.12
CA ARG A 138 28.59 -18.32 14.40
C ARG A 138 29.46 -19.02 15.44
N GLY A 139 28.84 -19.59 16.47
CA GLY A 139 29.55 -20.44 17.43
C GLY A 139 30.20 -21.64 16.75
N VAL A 140 29.47 -22.32 15.86
CA VAL A 140 30.01 -23.43 15.06
C VAL A 140 31.18 -22.99 14.20
N ALA A 141 31.08 -21.83 13.54
CA ALA A 141 32.19 -21.28 12.77
C ALA A 141 33.43 -21.04 13.64
N ARG A 142 33.27 -20.41 14.81
CA ARG A 142 34.36 -20.20 15.78
C ARG A 142 34.97 -21.51 16.29
N ALA A 143 34.14 -22.51 16.60
CA ALA A 143 34.60 -23.82 17.07
C ALA A 143 35.39 -24.59 15.99
N LEU A 144 35.08 -24.36 14.72
CA LEU A 144 35.75 -24.98 13.56
C LEU A 144 36.90 -24.12 13.00
N GLY A 145 37.24 -23.00 13.65
CA GLY A 145 38.30 -22.09 13.19
C GLY A 145 37.98 -21.34 11.90
N VAL A 146 36.70 -21.24 11.53
CA VAL A 146 36.22 -20.52 10.35
C VAL A 146 35.87 -19.08 10.73
N PRO A 147 36.24 -18.07 9.92
CA PRO A 147 35.82 -16.69 10.14
C PRO A 147 34.29 -16.56 10.28
N ASP A 148 33.83 -15.92 11.37
CA ASP A 148 32.39 -15.83 11.71
C ASP A 148 31.69 -14.59 11.12
N ASP A 149 32.46 -13.70 10.50
CA ASP A 149 32.03 -12.54 9.74
C ASP A 149 31.59 -12.92 8.31
N ASP A 150 32.24 -13.90 7.68
CA ASP A 150 31.93 -14.34 6.33
C ASP A 150 30.53 -15.00 6.22
N SER A 151 29.67 -14.35 5.44
CA SER A 151 28.32 -14.82 5.15
C SER A 151 28.29 -16.11 4.33
N ARG A 152 29.29 -16.36 3.48
CA ARG A 152 29.34 -17.55 2.61
C ARG A 152 29.69 -18.79 3.41
N SER A 153 30.72 -18.70 4.25
CA SER A 153 31.12 -19.78 5.15
C SER A 153 30.02 -20.17 6.13
N ARG A 154 29.30 -19.19 6.70
CA ARG A 154 28.11 -19.46 7.54
C ARG A 154 26.98 -20.14 6.78
N ALA A 155 26.75 -19.77 5.52
CA ALA A 155 25.75 -20.42 4.69
C ALA A 155 26.13 -21.86 4.33
N ALA A 156 27.42 -22.12 4.06
CA ALA A 156 27.95 -23.46 3.82
C ALA A 156 27.81 -24.36 5.06
N LEU A 157 28.24 -23.89 6.24
CA LEU A 157 28.07 -24.62 7.51
C LEU A 157 26.61 -24.93 7.81
N GLY A 158 25.72 -23.94 7.66
CA GLY A 158 24.28 -24.15 7.85
C GLY A 158 23.63 -25.10 6.83
N ARG A 159 24.25 -25.28 5.66
CA ARG A 159 23.84 -26.30 4.68
C ARG A 159 24.35 -27.68 5.10
N MET A 160 25.65 -27.81 5.41
CA MET A 160 26.26 -29.09 5.83
C MET A 160 25.58 -29.68 7.07
N LEU A 161 25.25 -28.85 8.08
CA LEU A 161 24.51 -29.28 9.27
C LEU A 161 23.13 -29.85 8.92
N ARG A 162 22.42 -29.26 7.94
CA ARG A 162 21.10 -29.74 7.50
C ARG A 162 21.20 -31.00 6.65
N GLU A 163 22.12 -31.05 5.69
CA GLU A 163 22.32 -32.20 4.79
C GLU A 163 22.73 -33.45 5.58
N ARG A 164 23.52 -33.28 6.64
CA ARG A 164 23.97 -34.36 7.52
C ARG A 164 23.04 -34.61 8.72
N ALA A 165 21.87 -33.96 8.73
CA ALA A 165 20.84 -34.08 9.77
C ALA A 165 21.37 -33.92 11.21
N ILE A 166 22.30 -32.98 11.42
CA ILE A 166 22.86 -32.68 12.74
C ILE A 166 21.87 -31.78 13.51
N ASP A 167 21.59 -32.13 14.76
CA ASP A 167 20.66 -31.36 15.59
C ASP A 167 21.22 -29.95 15.90
N THR A 168 20.40 -28.95 15.63
CA THR A 168 20.67 -27.52 15.87
C THR A 168 19.46 -26.83 16.49
N SER A 169 18.54 -27.62 17.07
CA SER A 169 17.32 -27.14 17.71
C SER A 169 17.61 -26.28 18.95
N HIS A 170 18.71 -26.55 19.65
CA HIS A 170 19.18 -25.82 20.83
C HIS A 170 19.79 -24.45 20.52
N PHE A 171 20.02 -24.10 19.25
CA PHE A 171 20.59 -22.81 18.90
C PHE A 171 19.64 -21.66 19.27
N ARG A 172 20.18 -20.55 19.82
CA ARG A 172 19.38 -19.40 20.34
C ARG A 172 18.38 -18.82 19.33
N ASN A 173 18.71 -18.89 18.04
CA ASN A 173 17.89 -18.38 16.95
C ASN A 173 17.34 -19.51 16.07
N SER A 174 17.34 -20.75 16.57
CA SER A 174 16.74 -21.88 15.87
C SER A 174 15.27 -21.61 15.67
N ARG A 175 14.83 -21.60 14.41
CA ARG A 175 13.42 -21.37 14.11
C ARG A 175 12.69 -22.65 14.40
N VAL A 176 11.83 -22.64 15.42
CA VAL A 176 10.87 -23.73 15.65
C VAL A 176 10.10 -23.99 14.37
N THR A 177 10.18 -25.22 13.86
CA THR A 177 9.51 -25.66 12.64
C THR A 177 8.03 -25.85 12.93
N ILE A 178 7.18 -25.23 12.13
CA ILE A 178 5.73 -25.41 12.22
C ILE A 178 5.38 -26.63 11.37
N ARG A 179 5.10 -27.76 12.02
CA ARG A 179 4.65 -28.97 11.33
C ARG A 179 3.23 -28.75 10.78
N ASP A 180 2.99 -29.20 9.56
CA ASP A 180 1.74 -28.98 8.85
C ASP A 180 0.54 -29.58 9.60
N GLU A 181 0.70 -30.80 10.12
CA GLU A 181 -0.30 -31.49 10.93
C GLU A 181 -0.60 -30.77 12.24
N ALA A 182 0.45 -30.36 12.95
CA ALA A 182 0.31 -29.60 14.19
C ALA A 182 -0.42 -28.27 13.96
N LEU A 183 -0.16 -27.60 12.84
CA LEU A 183 -0.85 -26.35 12.49
C LEU A 183 -2.32 -26.60 12.15
N ARG A 184 -2.66 -27.66 11.42
CA ARG A 184 -4.05 -28.05 11.13
C ARG A 184 -4.83 -28.26 12.43
N SER A 185 -4.28 -29.08 13.33
CA SER A 185 -4.88 -29.34 14.64
C SER A 185 -4.98 -28.09 15.51
N ALA A 186 -3.97 -27.22 15.49
CA ALA A 186 -3.99 -25.99 16.31
C ALA A 186 -5.04 -24.99 15.81
N VAL A 187 -5.27 -24.90 14.50
CA VAL A 187 -6.27 -23.98 13.92
C VAL A 187 -7.70 -24.41 14.26
N THR A 188 -8.00 -25.70 14.30
CA THR A 188 -9.35 -26.18 14.68
C THR A 188 -9.66 -25.96 16.16
N GLN A 189 -8.66 -26.06 17.03
CA GLN A 189 -8.81 -25.88 18.48
C GLN A 189 -8.78 -24.41 18.92
N ALA A 190 -8.11 -23.54 18.16
CA ALA A 190 -7.93 -22.16 18.54
C ALA A 190 -9.10 -21.26 18.11
N THR A 191 -9.32 -20.20 18.88
CA THR A 191 -10.25 -19.11 18.57
C THR A 191 -9.55 -17.85 18.04
N SER A 192 -8.21 -17.85 18.00
CA SER A 192 -7.38 -16.75 17.48
C SER A 192 -5.97 -17.20 17.09
N TYR A 193 -5.29 -16.45 16.22
CA TYR A 193 -3.88 -16.74 15.87
C TYR A 193 -2.93 -16.68 17.09
N ALA A 194 -3.25 -15.88 18.11
CA ALA A 194 -2.47 -15.85 19.34
C ALA A 194 -2.55 -17.19 20.09
N GLU A 195 -3.74 -17.79 20.12
CA GLU A 195 -3.97 -19.10 20.70
C GLU A 195 -3.35 -20.23 19.87
N VAL A 196 -3.43 -20.16 18.52
CA VAL A 196 -2.69 -21.08 17.63
C VAL A 196 -1.19 -21.07 17.97
N MET A 197 -0.60 -19.89 18.15
CA MET A 197 0.82 -19.78 18.51
C MET A 197 1.11 -20.41 19.88
N ARG A 198 0.23 -20.23 20.88
CA ARG A 198 0.39 -20.87 22.20
C ARG A 198 0.31 -22.39 22.12
N ILE A 199 -0.67 -22.93 21.39
CA ILE A 199 -0.83 -24.38 21.18
C ILE A 199 0.42 -24.96 20.48
N LEU A 200 0.99 -24.23 19.52
CA LEU A 200 2.21 -24.63 18.82
C LEU A 200 3.50 -24.41 19.63
N GLY A 201 3.43 -23.95 20.89
CA GLY A 201 4.61 -23.64 21.71
C GLY A 201 5.44 -22.46 21.18
N LEU A 202 4.84 -21.60 20.36
CA LEU A 202 5.49 -20.44 19.77
C LEU A 202 5.27 -19.19 20.62
N ALA A 203 6.31 -18.38 20.79
CA ALA A 203 6.18 -17.06 21.39
C ALA A 203 5.20 -16.18 20.59
N VAL A 204 4.28 -15.51 21.29
CA VAL A 204 3.28 -14.61 20.69
C VAL A 204 3.94 -13.29 20.32
N ASN A 205 4.42 -13.20 19.08
CA ASN A 205 5.02 -11.99 18.52
C ASN A 205 4.68 -11.84 17.04
N ASP A 206 4.99 -10.66 16.48
CA ASP A 206 4.62 -10.27 15.12
C ASP A 206 5.26 -11.16 14.05
N THR A 207 6.50 -11.60 14.29
CA THR A 207 7.25 -12.49 13.38
C THR A 207 6.61 -13.87 13.29
N ASN A 208 6.31 -14.50 14.42
CA ASN A 208 5.64 -15.81 14.46
C ASN A 208 4.21 -15.70 13.93
N HIS A 209 3.51 -14.61 14.22
CA HIS A 209 2.18 -14.35 13.68
C HIS A 209 2.19 -14.35 12.14
N ARG A 210 3.12 -13.63 11.51
CA ARG A 210 3.28 -13.63 10.04
C ARG A 210 3.63 -15.01 9.50
N ARG A 211 4.47 -15.78 10.20
CA ARG A 211 4.85 -17.16 9.81
C ARG A 211 3.65 -18.10 9.83
N VAL A 212 2.91 -18.13 10.93
CA VAL A 212 1.71 -18.95 11.10
C VAL A 212 0.66 -18.59 10.05
N ARG A 213 0.39 -17.30 9.83
CA ARG A 213 -0.57 -16.86 8.80
C ARG A 213 -0.15 -17.26 7.39
N ARG A 214 1.13 -17.10 7.05
CA ARG A 214 1.65 -17.50 5.74
C ARG A 214 1.51 -19.00 5.53
N LYS A 215 1.88 -19.81 6.52
CA LYS A 215 1.80 -21.27 6.44
C LYS A 215 0.34 -21.74 6.41
N GLY A 216 -0.56 -21.11 7.18
CA GLY A 216 -1.99 -21.38 7.13
C GLY A 216 -2.61 -21.07 5.76
N ALA A 217 -2.23 -19.94 5.14
CA ALA A 217 -2.68 -19.60 3.79
C ALA A 217 -2.11 -20.54 2.71
N GLN A 218 -0.89 -21.07 2.90
CA GLN A 218 -0.31 -22.07 1.99
C GLN A 218 -1.03 -23.43 2.07
N LEU A 219 -1.57 -23.76 3.23
CA LEU A 219 -2.31 -25.01 3.49
C LEU A 219 -3.83 -24.86 3.33
N ASP A 220 -4.29 -23.68 2.92
CA ASP A 220 -5.69 -23.30 2.75
C ASP A 220 -6.55 -23.61 4.00
N LEU A 221 -6.06 -23.22 5.18
CA LEU A 221 -6.76 -23.47 6.44
C LEU A 221 -7.87 -22.44 6.66
N ASP A 222 -9.08 -22.94 6.95
CA ASP A 222 -10.19 -22.09 7.36
C ASP A 222 -9.91 -21.47 8.74
N THR A 223 -10.03 -20.15 8.81
CA THR A 223 -9.87 -19.36 10.04
C THR A 223 -11.05 -18.41 10.25
N ALA A 224 -12.17 -18.64 9.56
CA ALA A 224 -13.37 -17.81 9.65
C ALA A 224 -13.96 -17.80 11.07
N HIS A 225 -13.81 -18.90 11.81
CA HIS A 225 -14.22 -19.04 13.20
C HIS A 225 -13.38 -18.23 14.19
N PHE A 226 -12.25 -17.65 13.77
CA PHE A 226 -11.43 -16.85 14.66
C PHE A 226 -12.17 -15.56 15.04
N LYS A 227 -12.31 -15.34 16.35
CA LYS A 227 -12.99 -14.16 16.90
C LYS A 227 -12.20 -12.91 16.52
N ARG A 228 -12.72 -12.14 15.57
CA ARG A 228 -12.22 -10.79 15.29
C ARG A 228 -12.60 -9.91 16.46
N ARG A 229 -11.64 -9.54 17.32
CA ARG A 229 -11.85 -8.37 18.17
C ARG A 229 -12.03 -7.18 17.23
N PRO A 230 -13.15 -6.44 17.26
CA PRO A 230 -13.15 -5.14 16.64
C PRO A 230 -11.99 -4.37 17.26
N TRP A 231 -11.10 -3.83 16.41
CA TRP A 231 -10.18 -2.78 16.88
C TRP A 231 -11.07 -1.78 17.60
N GLY A 232 -10.77 -1.50 18.88
CA GLY A 232 -11.70 -0.87 19.83
C GLY A 232 -12.52 0.24 19.19
N SER A 233 -13.79 0.37 19.62
CA SER A 233 -14.72 1.37 19.11
C SER A 233 -13.97 2.67 18.84
N VAL A 234 -13.96 3.08 17.57
CA VAL A 234 -13.37 4.37 17.20
C VAL A 234 -14.05 5.38 18.10
N ARG A 235 -13.32 5.90 19.11
CA ARG A 235 -13.81 6.99 19.93
C ARG A 235 -13.95 8.16 18.97
N VAL A 236 -15.17 8.40 18.51
CA VAL A 236 -15.51 9.63 17.81
C VAL A 236 -15.20 10.72 18.83
N GLN A 237 -14.13 11.46 18.62
CA GLN A 237 -13.85 12.61 19.47
C GLN A 237 -14.97 13.61 19.22
N VAL A 238 -15.78 13.86 20.25
CA VAL A 238 -16.74 14.96 20.23
C VAL A 238 -15.91 16.22 20.03
N THR A 239 -16.04 16.84 18.87
CA THR A 239 -15.28 18.05 18.57
C THR A 239 -16.04 19.21 19.18
N GLU A 240 -15.44 19.93 20.13
CA GLU A 240 -16.05 21.10 20.73
C GLU A 240 -16.39 22.16 19.67
N PRO A 241 -17.52 22.89 19.82
CA PRO A 241 -17.88 23.98 18.92
C PRO A 241 -16.83 25.10 18.99
N VAL A 242 -16.40 25.60 17.84
CA VAL A 242 -15.40 26.67 17.74
C VAL A 242 -16.02 28.06 17.66
N GLY A 243 -17.31 28.17 17.31
CA GLY A 243 -18.07 29.42 17.21
C GLY A 243 -17.83 30.37 18.39
N PRO A 244 -18.11 29.95 19.64
CA PRO A 244 -18.03 30.83 20.82
C PRO A 244 -16.64 31.44 21.06
N THR A 245 -15.57 30.74 20.67
CA THR A 245 -14.19 31.21 20.88
C THR A 245 -13.62 31.97 19.68
N THR A 246 -14.24 31.84 18.51
CA THR A 246 -13.71 32.36 17.24
C THR A 246 -14.42 33.65 16.82
N LEU A 247 -15.72 33.77 17.08
CA LEU A 247 -16.56 34.88 16.62
C LEU A 247 -16.61 36.02 17.64
N VAL A 248 -15.43 36.52 18.01
CA VAL A 248 -15.25 37.57 19.03
C VAL A 248 -14.32 38.67 18.55
N VAL A 249 -14.30 39.79 19.24
CA VAL A 249 -13.26 40.81 19.07
C VAL A 249 -11.99 40.33 19.77
N LEU A 250 -10.90 40.23 19.01
CA LEU A 250 -9.60 39.84 19.53
C LEU A 250 -8.87 41.03 20.17
N PRO A 251 -8.10 40.81 21.26
CA PRO A 251 -7.23 41.84 21.82
C PRO A 251 -6.21 42.36 20.80
N PRO A 252 -5.82 43.66 20.87
CA PRO A 252 -4.76 44.21 20.03
C PRO A 252 -3.46 43.38 20.13
N GLY A 253 -2.84 43.08 18.99
CA GLY A 253 -1.63 42.26 18.91
C GLY A 253 -1.86 40.75 18.81
N SER A 254 -3.11 40.28 18.87
CA SER A 254 -3.45 38.87 18.61
C SER A 254 -3.04 38.44 17.20
N PRO A 255 -2.72 37.17 16.92
CA PRO A 255 -2.50 36.72 15.54
C PRO A 255 -3.82 36.70 14.76
N ARG A 256 -3.75 36.86 13.43
CA ARG A 256 -4.93 36.75 12.56
C ARG A 256 -5.54 35.35 12.66
N THR A 257 -6.86 35.28 12.88
CA THR A 257 -7.60 34.03 12.99
C THR A 257 -7.47 33.18 11.72
N ASN A 258 -7.24 31.87 11.91
CA ASN A 258 -7.13 30.94 10.80
C ASN A 258 -8.44 30.90 9.98
N ARG A 259 -8.33 31.04 8.66
CA ARG A 259 -9.46 31.01 7.73
C ARG A 259 -10.37 29.78 7.91
N ARG A 260 -9.81 28.57 8.04
CA ARG A 260 -10.61 27.35 8.20
C ARG A 260 -11.44 27.38 9.49
N ARG A 261 -10.89 27.98 10.56
CA ARG A 261 -11.57 28.14 11.83
C ARG A 261 -12.76 29.09 11.73
N LEU A 262 -12.60 30.21 11.01
CA LEU A 262 -13.70 31.14 10.74
C LEU A 262 -14.81 30.51 9.88
N HIS A 263 -14.46 29.75 8.84
CA HIS A 263 -15.46 29.03 8.03
C HIS A 263 -16.28 28.08 8.89
N ARG A 264 -15.62 27.28 9.72
CA ARG A 264 -16.30 26.35 10.65
C ARG A 264 -17.18 27.09 11.66
N ALA A 265 -16.69 28.18 12.23
CA ALA A 265 -17.43 28.96 13.21
C ALA A 265 -18.71 29.58 12.62
N LEU A 266 -18.65 30.10 11.38
CA LEU A 266 -19.80 30.64 10.66
C LEU A 266 -20.81 29.54 10.28
N GLU A 267 -20.33 28.37 9.86
CA GLU A 267 -21.17 27.20 9.58
C GLU A 267 -21.91 26.72 10.85
N GLU A 268 -21.23 26.69 11.99
CA GLU A 268 -21.81 26.28 13.29
C GLU A 268 -22.96 27.18 13.74
N ILE A 269 -22.92 28.49 13.43
CA ILE A 269 -24.02 29.42 13.74
C ILE A 269 -25.05 29.54 12.58
N GLY A 270 -24.91 28.73 11.53
CA GLY A 270 -25.87 28.66 10.42
C GLY A 270 -25.77 29.80 9.40
N VAL A 271 -24.62 30.48 9.30
CA VAL A 271 -24.42 31.50 8.27
C VAL A 271 -24.39 30.84 6.89
N PRO A 272 -25.28 31.21 5.96
CA PRO A 272 -25.36 30.57 4.66
C PRO A 272 -24.11 30.79 3.81
N TYR A 273 -23.60 29.72 3.20
CA TYR A 273 -22.44 29.75 2.32
C TYR A 273 -22.77 30.35 0.93
N ARG A 274 -23.04 31.66 0.90
CA ARG A 274 -23.34 32.41 -0.33
C ARG A 274 -22.66 33.77 -0.31
N CYS A 275 -22.29 34.25 -1.49
CA CYS A 275 -21.76 35.60 -1.61
C CYS A 275 -22.83 36.63 -1.21
N ALA A 276 -22.49 37.54 -0.29
CA ALA A 276 -23.38 38.58 0.18
C ALA A 276 -23.77 39.61 -0.91
N PHE A 277 -22.99 39.73 -1.98
CA PHE A 277 -23.26 40.69 -3.07
C PHE A 277 -24.03 40.06 -4.23
N CYS A 278 -23.54 38.97 -4.80
CA CYS A 278 -24.12 38.37 -6.01
C CYS A 278 -24.88 37.06 -5.75
N GLY A 279 -24.96 36.59 -4.50
CA GLY A 279 -25.66 35.36 -4.15
C GLY A 279 -24.96 34.06 -4.57
N ASN A 280 -23.79 34.11 -5.20
CA ASN A 280 -23.05 32.94 -5.64
C ASN A 280 -22.83 31.94 -4.49
N SER A 281 -23.24 30.68 -4.67
CA SER A 281 -23.23 29.59 -3.69
C SER A 281 -21.90 28.82 -3.59
N GLY A 282 -20.84 29.30 -4.24
CA GLY A 282 -19.55 28.61 -4.33
C GLY A 282 -19.32 27.89 -5.66
N GLU A 283 -19.91 28.38 -6.76
CA GLU A 283 -19.72 27.82 -8.09
C GLU A 283 -19.41 28.92 -9.11
N TRP A 284 -18.46 28.66 -10.01
CA TRP A 284 -18.12 29.55 -11.12
C TRP A 284 -17.84 28.72 -12.37
N ARG A 285 -18.57 28.98 -13.46
CA ARG A 285 -18.45 28.25 -14.74
C ARG A 285 -18.52 26.72 -14.58
N GLY A 286 -19.44 26.21 -13.74
CA GLY A 286 -19.58 24.77 -13.51
C GLY A 286 -18.51 24.15 -12.61
N GLN A 287 -17.64 24.96 -12.01
CA GLN A 287 -16.56 24.50 -11.13
C GLN A 287 -16.72 25.08 -9.72
N PRO A 288 -16.42 24.31 -8.66
CA PRO A 288 -16.50 24.79 -7.30
C PRO A 288 -15.44 25.87 -7.04
N ILE A 289 -15.85 26.99 -6.45
CA ILE A 289 -14.98 28.04 -5.96
C ILE A 289 -15.17 28.25 -4.47
N THR A 290 -14.09 28.58 -3.77
CA THR A 290 -14.19 28.86 -2.34
C THR A 290 -14.55 30.33 -2.12
N LEU A 291 -15.66 30.59 -1.44
CA LEU A 291 -15.98 31.92 -0.96
C LEU A 291 -14.96 32.36 0.09
N GLN A 292 -14.61 33.63 0.04
CA GLN A 292 -13.68 34.30 0.93
C GLN A 292 -14.48 34.96 2.06
N ILE A 293 -13.88 35.06 3.24
CA ILE A 293 -14.48 35.77 4.38
C ILE A 293 -13.89 37.18 4.36
N ASP A 294 -14.76 38.16 4.26
CA ASP A 294 -14.46 39.58 4.32
C ASP A 294 -14.96 40.15 5.65
N HIS A 295 -14.17 41.08 6.19
CA HIS A 295 -14.50 41.86 7.37
C HIS A 295 -15.08 43.19 6.88
N ILE A 296 -16.34 43.47 7.21
CA ILE A 296 -17.07 44.64 6.69
C ILE A 296 -16.35 45.95 7.05
N ASN A 297 -15.83 46.05 8.28
CA ASN A 297 -15.06 47.19 8.74
C ASN A 297 -13.57 47.17 8.33
N GLY A 298 -13.09 46.12 7.67
CA GLY A 298 -11.69 45.93 7.31
C GLY A 298 -10.73 45.58 8.46
N ASP A 299 -11.23 45.49 9.69
CA ASP A 299 -10.48 45.09 10.87
C ASP A 299 -10.61 43.58 11.10
N TRP A 300 -9.48 42.89 11.03
CA TRP A 300 -9.42 41.44 11.20
C TRP A 300 -9.40 40.98 12.66
N LEU A 301 -9.24 41.91 13.60
CA LEU A 301 -9.42 41.63 15.03
C LEU A 301 -10.90 41.45 15.38
N ASP A 302 -11.81 42.08 14.65
CA ASP A 302 -13.25 42.00 14.90
C ASP A 302 -13.88 40.82 14.14
N ASN A 303 -13.87 39.62 14.72
CA ASN A 303 -14.47 38.43 14.12
C ASN A 303 -15.94 38.21 14.49
N ARG A 304 -16.63 39.22 15.03
CA ARG A 304 -18.06 39.09 15.37
C ARG A 304 -18.88 38.75 14.12
N PRO A 305 -19.93 37.91 14.24
CA PRO A 305 -20.65 37.39 13.08
C PRO A 305 -21.28 38.51 12.24
N GLU A 306 -21.74 39.59 12.86
CA GLU A 306 -22.28 40.77 12.19
C GLU A 306 -21.24 41.54 11.34
N ASN A 307 -19.95 41.37 11.62
CA ASN A 307 -18.86 42.01 10.87
C ASN A 307 -18.27 41.09 9.77
N LEU A 308 -18.68 39.81 9.72
CA LEU A 308 -18.16 38.85 8.77
C LEU A 308 -19.18 38.58 7.65
N ARG A 309 -18.70 38.50 6.42
CA ARG A 309 -19.52 38.08 5.27
C ARG A 309 -18.75 37.19 4.31
N TYR A 310 -19.46 36.28 3.66
CA TYR A 310 -18.90 35.53 2.54
C TYR A 310 -18.97 36.36 1.26
N LEU A 311 -17.86 36.42 0.51
CA LEU A 311 -17.79 37.02 -0.82
C LEU A 311 -17.11 36.06 -1.79
N CYS A 312 -17.60 35.97 -3.02
CA CYS A 312 -16.86 35.27 -4.07
C CYS A 312 -15.61 36.08 -4.44
N PRO A 313 -14.55 35.47 -5.00
CA PRO A 313 -13.31 36.19 -5.33
C PRO A 313 -13.54 37.42 -6.23
N ASN A 314 -14.53 37.37 -7.12
CA ASN A 314 -14.85 38.48 -8.02
C ASN A 314 -15.49 39.66 -7.27
N CYS A 315 -16.46 39.41 -6.39
CA CYS A 315 -17.11 40.46 -5.60
C CYS A 315 -16.20 40.99 -4.49
N HIS A 316 -15.37 40.12 -3.90
CA HIS A 316 -14.40 40.53 -2.89
C HIS A 316 -13.37 41.48 -3.49
N ALA A 317 -12.96 41.29 -4.75
CA ALA A 317 -12.05 42.20 -5.44
C ALA A 317 -12.57 43.64 -5.60
N LEU A 318 -13.88 43.87 -5.41
CA LEU A 318 -14.52 45.17 -5.51
C LEU A 318 -14.67 45.89 -4.16
N THR A 319 -14.32 45.26 -3.03
CA THR A 319 -14.46 45.91 -1.73
C THR A 319 -13.33 46.91 -1.48
N ASP A 320 -13.64 47.99 -0.75
CA ASP A 320 -12.63 48.98 -0.34
C ASP A 320 -11.54 48.38 0.57
N THR A 321 -11.90 47.29 1.27
CA THR A 321 -11.03 46.52 2.15
C THR A 321 -10.11 45.56 1.40
N TRP A 322 -10.35 45.32 0.10
CA TRP A 322 -9.57 44.39 -0.71
C TRP A 322 -8.16 44.92 -0.98
N CYS A 323 -7.15 44.12 -0.64
CA CYS A 323 -5.74 44.38 -0.92
C CYS A 323 -5.21 45.78 -0.48
N ARG A 324 -5.86 46.47 0.47
CA ARG A 324 -5.57 47.88 0.85
C ARG A 324 -5.30 48.74 -0.39
N ASN A 325 -6.36 49.03 -1.14
CA ASN A 325 -6.34 49.84 -2.35
C ASN A 325 -5.58 51.16 -2.10
N ARG A 326 -4.41 51.36 -2.75
CA ARG A 326 -3.70 52.66 -2.85
C ARG A 326 -4.39 53.59 -3.87
N ARG A 327 -5.72 53.68 -3.87
CA ARG A 327 -6.45 54.57 -4.77
C ARG A 327 -7.57 55.24 -4.01
N GLY A 328 -7.53 56.57 -4.02
CA GLY A 328 -8.56 57.44 -3.45
C GLY A 328 -9.93 57.23 -4.10
N PRO A 329 -10.96 57.94 -3.60
CA PRO A 329 -12.35 57.57 -3.78
C PRO A 329 -12.72 57.61 -5.27
N LEU A 330 -13.15 56.47 -5.82
CA LEU A 330 -13.80 56.42 -7.11
C LEU A 330 -15.26 56.02 -6.91
N GLY A 331 -16.10 57.06 -6.92
CA GLY A 331 -17.42 57.10 -7.56
C GLY A 331 -18.39 55.96 -7.25
N THR A 332 -19.45 56.31 -6.53
CA THR A 332 -20.77 55.68 -6.53
C THR A 332 -21.11 55.07 -7.91
N VAL A 333 -21.13 53.74 -8.01
CA VAL A 333 -21.65 53.05 -9.19
C VAL A 333 -23.13 52.80 -9.00
N ALA A 334 -23.91 53.38 -9.91
CA ALA A 334 -25.37 53.33 -9.96
C ALA A 334 -25.93 51.90 -10.04
N GLN A 335 -27.13 51.73 -9.46
CA GLN A 335 -27.95 50.53 -9.55
C GLN A 335 -28.22 50.15 -11.01
N ALA A 336 -28.02 48.87 -11.36
CA ALA A 336 -28.44 48.33 -12.65
C ALA A 336 -29.97 48.20 -12.69
N PRO A 337 -30.63 48.49 -13.83
CA PRO A 337 -32.07 48.40 -13.93
C PRO A 337 -32.52 46.92 -13.95
N SER A 338 -33.59 46.66 -13.21
CA SER A 338 -34.37 45.43 -13.27
C SER A 338 -35.02 45.31 -14.65
N GLY A 339 -34.42 44.51 -15.54
CA GLY A 339 -35.03 44.08 -16.78
C GLY A 339 -36.05 42.98 -16.51
N GLY A 340 -37.33 43.30 -16.67
CA GLY A 340 -38.44 42.35 -16.72
C GLY A 340 -38.71 41.87 -18.15
N LEU A 341 -39.21 40.62 -18.19
CA LEU A 341 -39.76 39.81 -19.29
C LEU A 341 -38.77 39.25 -20.32
#